data_AF-A0A958R7N3-F1
#
_entry.id   AF-A0A958R7N3-F1
#
_cell.length_a   1.000
_cell.length_b   1.000
_cell.length_c   1.000
_cell.angle_alpha   90.00
_cell.angle_beta   90.00
_cell.angle_gamma   90.00
#
_symmetry.space_group_name_H-M   'P 1'
#
loop_
_entity.id
_entity.type
_entity.pdbx_description
1 polymer ?
#
loop_
_entity_poly.entity_id
_entity_poly.type
_entity_poly.pdbx_seq_one_letter_code
_entity_poly.pdbx_strand_id
1 'polypeptide(L)'
;MIIGPRKWFSKNSHDSRSYTIHDYQFQWKYIGIFSAILAIAFAGATLPIIYIYGKNYAIFEKLAFDLYPGLVENLYQEKDWLWLLFGLSAISLIIFSLYFSFKFTKKILSPIHQVEDHLHQMMIGNWIQPIDFDESKEDFKSLKVSYDYFYRTLKANTEMELTLLKKIIVDPHNRDSFLAWKNLVETKAQRIGLNPDEIINGNMSIGQNPLDLNFKVKNRRVKAV
;
A
#
# COMPACT_ATOMS: atom_id res chain seq x y z
N MET A 1 -22.99 18.34 40.85
CA MET A 1 -22.13 18.05 42.01
C MET A 1 -22.18 16.54 42.25
N ILE A 2 -21.06 15.94 42.70
CA ILE A 2 -20.83 14.49 42.97
C ILE A 2 -20.34 13.73 41.70
N ILE A 3 -19.05 13.78 41.35
CA ILE A 3 -17.89 13.01 41.89
C ILE A 3 -18.04 11.50 41.63
N GLY A 4 -17.29 10.96 40.66
CA GLY A 4 -17.21 9.53 40.36
C GLY A 4 -16.22 8.76 41.24
N PRO A 5 -15.79 7.56 40.82
CA PRO A 5 -14.48 7.05 41.19
C PRO A 5 -13.59 6.85 39.97
N ARG A 6 -12.41 7.50 40.04
CA ARG A 6 -11.21 7.23 39.25
C ARG A 6 -10.89 5.74 39.25
N LYS A 7 -10.74 5.14 38.07
CA LYS A 7 -9.86 3.97 37.90
C LYS A 7 -8.53 4.44 37.34
N TRP A 8 -7.58 4.52 38.27
CA TRP A 8 -6.17 4.72 38.04
C TRP A 8 -5.53 3.34 37.94
N PHE A 9 -5.21 2.90 36.72
CA PHE A 9 -4.13 1.93 36.50
C PHE A 9 -3.43 2.28 35.20
N SER A 10 -2.16 2.64 35.36
CA SER A 10 -1.19 2.84 34.31
C SER A 10 -1.05 1.57 33.48
N LYS A 11 -1.17 1.71 32.17
CA LYS A 11 -0.37 0.91 31.25
C LYS A 11 0.22 1.91 30.27
N ASN A 12 1.51 2.19 30.42
CA ASN A 12 2.30 2.76 29.34
C ASN A 12 2.36 1.70 28.23
N SER A 13 1.30 1.58 27.44
CA SER A 13 1.48 1.18 26.06
C SER A 13 2.04 2.41 25.37
N HIS A 14 3.31 2.35 25.00
CA HIS A 14 3.71 3.01 23.77
C HIS A 14 2.88 2.35 22.68
N ASP A 15 1.66 2.84 22.48
CA ASP A 15 0.94 2.69 21.24
C ASP A 15 1.84 3.39 20.23
N SER A 16 2.69 2.60 19.58
CA SER A 16 3.11 2.86 18.21
C SER A 16 1.82 2.95 17.42
N ARG A 17 1.23 4.15 17.40
CA ARG A 17 0.15 4.51 16.50
C ARG A 17 0.73 4.30 15.11
N SER A 18 0.51 3.10 14.59
CA SER A 18 0.75 2.78 13.20
C SER A 18 -0.10 3.78 12.42
N TYR A 19 0.55 4.74 11.79
CA TYR A 19 -0.11 5.69 10.91
C TYR A 19 -0.47 4.97 9.61
N THR A 20 -1.30 3.91 9.70
CA THR A 20 -2.11 3.47 8.59
C THR A 20 -3.17 4.54 8.39
N ILE A 21 -2.77 5.65 7.78
CA ILE A 21 -3.71 6.61 7.23
C ILE A 21 -4.42 5.83 6.12
N HIS A 22 -5.58 5.27 6.46
CA HIS A 22 -6.47 4.70 5.47
C HIS A 22 -6.94 5.85 4.59
N ASP A 23 -6.29 6.01 3.44
CA ASP A 23 -6.71 6.99 2.46
C ASP A 23 -8.01 6.48 1.80
N TYR A 24 -9.14 6.85 2.40
CA TYR A 24 -10.47 6.50 1.90
C TYR A 24 -10.69 7.07 0.49
N GLN A 25 -10.08 8.21 0.15
CA GLN A 25 -10.24 8.83 -1.16
C GLN A 25 -9.59 8.00 -2.26
N PHE A 26 -8.40 7.45 -1.96
CA PHE A 26 -7.73 6.48 -2.82
C PHE A 26 -8.65 5.28 -3.09
N GLN A 27 -9.19 4.64 -2.04
CA GLN A 27 -9.99 3.43 -2.21
C GLN A 27 -11.24 3.63 -3.07
N TRP A 28 -11.98 4.73 -2.87
CA TRP A 28 -13.18 5.04 -3.64
C TRP A 28 -12.89 5.31 -5.12
N LYS A 29 -11.74 5.92 -5.44
CA LYS A 29 -11.34 6.17 -6.83
C LYS A 29 -11.19 4.86 -7.61
N TYR A 30 -10.48 3.87 -7.05
CA TYR A 30 -10.27 2.58 -7.73
C TYR A 30 -11.52 1.71 -7.75
N ILE A 31 -12.32 1.72 -6.68
CA ILE A 31 -13.63 1.04 -6.67
C ILE A 31 -14.53 1.62 -7.77
N GLY A 32 -14.56 2.95 -7.92
CA GLY A 32 -15.32 3.62 -8.97
C GLY A 32 -14.88 3.25 -10.38
N ILE A 33 -13.57 3.27 -10.65
CA ILE A 33 -13.00 2.89 -11.95
C ILE A 33 -13.33 1.43 -12.27
N PHE A 34 -13.10 0.51 -11.34
CA PHE A 34 -13.38 -0.91 -11.55
C PHE A 34 -14.86 -1.18 -11.77
N SER A 35 -15.74 -0.56 -10.97
CA SER A 35 -17.19 -0.66 -11.16
C SER A 35 -17.64 -0.09 -12.50
N ALA A 36 -17.02 0.99 -12.99
CA ALA A 36 -17.33 1.56 -14.30
C ALA A 36 -16.94 0.62 -15.44
N ILE A 37 -15.74 0.00 -15.37
CA ILE A 37 -15.30 -0.99 -16.35
C ILE A 37 -16.25 -2.18 -16.39
N LEU A 38 -16.65 -2.70 -15.23
CA LEU A 38 -17.62 -3.80 -15.14
C LEU A 38 -18.99 -3.42 -15.72
N ALA A 39 -19.47 -2.21 -15.43
CA ALA A 39 -20.74 -1.72 -15.96
C ALA A 39 -20.69 -1.60 -17.50
N ILE A 40 -19.59 -1.11 -18.06
CA ILE A 40 -19.38 -1.02 -19.51
C ILE A 40 -19.33 -2.42 -20.13
N ALA A 41 -18.60 -3.36 -19.52
CA ALA A 41 -18.53 -4.73 -20.00
C ALA A 41 -19.90 -5.42 -19.97
N PHE A 42 -20.66 -5.24 -18.89
CA PHE A 42 -22.01 -5.76 -18.76
C PHE A 42 -22.96 -5.16 -19.80
N ALA A 43 -22.95 -3.84 -19.98
CA ALA A 43 -23.75 -3.17 -21.00
C ALA A 43 -23.38 -3.65 -22.42
N GLY A 44 -22.08 -3.76 -22.71
CA GLY A 44 -21.58 -4.26 -24.00
C GLY A 44 -22.02 -5.68 -24.31
N ALA A 45 -22.08 -6.56 -23.30
CA ALA A 45 -22.56 -7.94 -23.47
C ALA A 45 -24.09 -8.03 -23.56
N THR A 46 -24.82 -7.21 -22.79
CA THR A 46 -26.29 -7.32 -22.66
C THR A 46 -27.06 -6.60 -23.75
N LEU A 47 -26.57 -5.45 -24.24
CA LEU A 47 -27.22 -4.70 -25.32
C LEU A 47 -27.51 -5.53 -26.59
N PRO A 48 -26.56 -6.30 -27.15
CA PRO A 48 -26.84 -7.12 -28.33
C PRO A 48 -27.82 -8.25 -28.02
N ILE A 49 -27.78 -8.82 -26.80
CA ILE A 49 -28.70 -9.87 -26.36
C ILE A 49 -30.13 -9.31 -26.29
N ILE A 50 -30.32 -8.14 -25.67
CA ILE A 50 -31.62 -7.47 -25.57
C ILE A 50 -32.17 -7.17 -26.98
N TYR A 51 -31.31 -6.71 -27.89
CA TYR A 51 -31.71 -6.43 -29.27
C TYR A 51 -32.20 -7.69 -30.00
N ILE A 52 -31.40 -8.77 -29.98
CA ILE A 52 -31.74 -10.04 -30.64
C ILE A 52 -33.01 -10.62 -30.01
N TYR A 53 -33.10 -10.61 -28.69
CA TYR A 53 -34.25 -11.10 -27.95
C TYR A 53 -35.53 -10.35 -28.32
N GLY A 54 -35.50 -9.01 -28.32
CA GLY A 54 -36.64 -8.18 -28.71
C GLY A 54 -37.10 -8.42 -30.15
N LYS A 55 -36.16 -8.63 -31.07
CA LYS A 55 -36.48 -8.99 -32.46
C LYS A 55 -37.12 -10.36 -32.58
N ASN A 56 -36.60 -11.36 -31.87
CA ASN A 56 -37.14 -12.72 -31.89
C ASN A 56 -38.57 -12.77 -31.32
N TYR A 57 -38.82 -12.12 -30.19
CA TYR A 57 -40.16 -12.09 -29.57
C TYR A 57 -41.19 -11.36 -30.44
N ALA A 58 -40.81 -10.30 -31.13
CA ALA A 58 -41.70 -9.62 -32.07
C ALA A 58 -42.10 -10.50 -33.27
N ILE A 59 -41.25 -11.45 -33.68
CA ILE A 59 -41.56 -12.43 -34.73
C ILE A 59 -42.49 -13.50 -34.16
N PHE A 60 -42.18 -14.04 -32.98
CA PHE A 60 -43.00 -15.08 -32.33
C PHE A 60 -44.41 -14.60 -31.98
N GLU A 61 -44.54 -13.35 -31.54
CA GLU A 61 -45.83 -12.73 -31.24
C GLU A 61 -46.72 -12.67 -32.50
N LYS A 62 -46.18 -12.19 -33.62
CA LYS A 62 -46.90 -12.17 -34.91
C LYS A 62 -47.32 -13.56 -35.36
N LEU A 63 -46.42 -14.54 -35.25
CA LEU A 63 -46.70 -15.93 -35.64
C LEU A 63 -47.78 -16.56 -34.75
N ALA A 64 -47.76 -16.27 -33.44
CA ALA A 64 -48.69 -16.81 -32.47
C ALA A 64 -50.12 -16.27 -32.68
N PHE A 65 -50.26 -14.98 -33.03
CA PHE A 65 -51.57 -14.41 -33.38
C PHE A 65 -52.22 -15.10 -34.58
N ASP A 66 -51.42 -15.50 -35.58
CA ASP A 66 -51.93 -16.12 -36.81
C ASP A 66 -52.24 -17.62 -36.66
N LEU A 67 -51.45 -18.36 -35.86
CA LEU A 67 -51.51 -19.83 -35.80
C LEU A 67 -52.17 -20.39 -34.53
N TYR A 68 -51.85 -19.84 -33.35
CA TYR A 68 -52.29 -20.37 -32.06
C TYR A 68 -52.44 -19.24 -31.03
N PRO A 69 -53.61 -18.57 -30.98
CA PRO A 69 -53.81 -17.38 -30.12
C PRO A 69 -53.67 -17.69 -28.62
N GLY A 70 -53.91 -18.93 -28.19
CA GLY A 70 -53.67 -19.34 -26.79
C GLY A 70 -52.19 -19.37 -26.38
N LEU A 71 -51.25 -19.35 -27.32
CA LEU A 71 -49.81 -19.32 -27.04
C LEU A 71 -49.32 -17.90 -26.69
N VAL A 72 -50.08 -16.87 -27.10
CA VAL A 72 -49.70 -15.46 -26.93
C VAL A 72 -49.57 -15.09 -25.45
N GLU A 73 -50.47 -15.58 -24.60
CA GLU A 73 -50.44 -15.30 -23.16
C GLU A 73 -49.18 -15.88 -22.49
N ASN A 74 -48.79 -17.11 -22.84
CA ASN A 74 -47.56 -17.73 -22.35
C ASN A 74 -46.31 -16.95 -22.81
N LEU A 75 -46.33 -16.41 -24.02
CA LEU A 75 -45.24 -15.62 -24.60
C LEU A 75 -45.02 -14.30 -23.84
N TYR A 76 -46.10 -13.64 -23.41
CA TYR A 76 -46.00 -12.45 -22.56
C TYR A 76 -45.48 -12.79 -21.16
N GLN A 77 -45.97 -13.87 -20.55
CA GLN A 77 -45.48 -14.30 -19.24
C GLN A 77 -43.98 -14.62 -19.26
N GLU A 78 -43.51 -15.33 -20.28
CA GLU A 78 -42.08 -15.65 -20.43
C GLU A 78 -41.22 -14.38 -20.58
N LYS A 79 -41.71 -13.41 -21.37
CA LYS A 79 -41.04 -12.10 -21.53
C LYS A 79 -40.92 -11.36 -20.20
N ASP A 80 -41.96 -11.34 -19.38
CA ASP A 80 -41.95 -10.71 -18.06
C ASP A 80 -40.98 -11.42 -17.09
N TRP A 81 -40.96 -12.75 -17.11
CA TRP A 81 -39.99 -13.56 -16.35
C TRP A 81 -38.55 -13.25 -16.74
N LEU A 82 -38.28 -13.03 -18.02
CA LEU A 82 -36.94 -12.71 -18.51
C LEU A 82 -36.51 -11.29 -18.13
N TRP A 83 -37.42 -10.32 -18.13
CA TRP A 83 -37.13 -8.99 -17.58
C TRP A 83 -36.86 -9.02 -16.08
N LEU A 84 -37.60 -9.84 -15.32
CA LEU A 84 -37.35 -10.04 -13.89
C LEU A 84 -35.97 -10.67 -13.65
N LEU A 85 -35.63 -11.73 -14.38
CA LEU A 85 -34.31 -12.37 -14.33
C LEU A 85 -33.19 -11.40 -14.69
N PHE A 86 -33.39 -10.58 -15.72
CA PHE A 86 -32.43 -9.54 -16.11
C PHE A 86 -32.22 -8.54 -14.98
N GLY A 87 -33.29 -8.02 -14.38
CA GLY A 87 -33.21 -7.10 -13.24
C GLY A 87 -32.48 -7.71 -12.04
N LEU A 88 -32.78 -8.98 -11.71
CA LEU A 88 -32.13 -9.70 -10.62
C LEU A 88 -30.63 -9.92 -10.91
N SER A 89 -30.27 -10.22 -12.15
CA SER A 89 -28.87 -10.36 -12.58
C SER A 89 -28.09 -9.04 -12.44
N ALA A 90 -28.71 -7.91 -12.79
CA ALA A 90 -28.09 -6.59 -12.67
C ALA A 90 -27.84 -6.22 -11.20
N ILE A 91 -28.82 -6.47 -10.31
CA ILE A 91 -28.67 -6.25 -8.87
C ILE A 91 -27.55 -7.12 -8.30
N SER A 92 -27.54 -8.42 -8.65
CA SER A 92 -26.50 -9.36 -8.22
C SER A 92 -25.11 -8.88 -8.67
N LEU A 93 -24.98 -8.36 -9.88
CA LEU A 93 -23.73 -7.83 -10.40
C LEU A 93 -23.25 -6.59 -9.64
N ILE A 94 -24.16 -5.66 -9.28
CA ILE A 94 -23.80 -4.49 -8.47
C ILE A 94 -23.26 -4.91 -7.10
N ILE A 95 -23.97 -5.81 -6.41
CA ILE A 95 -23.58 -6.30 -5.08
C ILE A 95 -22.22 -7.00 -5.16
N PHE A 96 -22.05 -7.90 -6.14
CA PHE A 96 -20.81 -8.62 -6.33
C PHE A 96 -19.64 -7.69 -6.67
N SER A 97 -19.86 -6.75 -7.59
CA SER A 97 -18.87 -5.73 -7.99
C SER A 97 -18.38 -4.93 -6.79
N LEU A 98 -19.30 -4.39 -5.98
CA LEU A 98 -18.93 -3.60 -4.80
C LEU A 98 -18.17 -4.42 -3.77
N TYR A 99 -18.67 -5.62 -3.46
CA TYR A 99 -18.01 -6.52 -2.50
C TYR A 99 -16.60 -6.90 -2.96
N PHE A 100 -16.45 -7.30 -4.22
CA PHE A 100 -15.17 -7.70 -4.78
C PHE A 100 -14.19 -6.52 -4.85
N SER A 101 -14.65 -5.36 -5.33
CA SER A 101 -13.82 -4.15 -5.42
C SER A 101 -13.30 -3.74 -4.05
N PHE A 102 -14.16 -3.73 -3.04
CA PHE A 102 -13.75 -3.37 -1.68
C PHE A 102 -12.71 -4.36 -1.14
N LYS A 103 -12.96 -5.66 -1.32
CA LYS A 103 -12.05 -6.72 -0.87
C LYS A 103 -10.70 -6.65 -1.60
N PHE A 104 -10.72 -6.43 -2.91
CA PHE A 104 -9.53 -6.31 -3.76
C PHE A 104 -8.68 -5.10 -3.37
N THR A 105 -9.29 -3.93 -3.28
CA THR A 105 -8.61 -2.68 -2.90
C THR A 105 -8.00 -2.78 -1.50
N LYS A 106 -8.73 -3.32 -0.53
CA LYS A 106 -8.25 -3.47 0.85
C LYS A 106 -7.14 -4.52 0.98
N LYS A 107 -7.25 -5.65 0.28
CA LYS A 107 -6.28 -6.73 0.40
C LYS A 107 -5.02 -6.49 -0.41
N ILE A 108 -5.14 -5.96 -1.63
CA ILE A 108 -4.05 -5.92 -2.60
C ILE A 108 -3.49 -4.52 -2.79
N LEU A 109 -4.36 -3.54 -3.01
CA LEU A 109 -3.89 -2.20 -3.38
C LEU A 109 -3.33 -1.43 -2.18
N SER A 110 -3.94 -1.60 -1.00
CA SER A 110 -3.49 -0.95 0.24
C SER A 110 -2.04 -1.27 0.63
N PRO A 111 -1.59 -2.54 0.68
CA PRO A 111 -0.19 -2.83 1.03
C PRO A 111 0.78 -2.34 -0.04
N ILE A 112 0.43 -2.41 -1.33
CA ILE A 112 1.28 -1.89 -2.41
C ILE A 112 1.50 -0.38 -2.25
N HIS A 113 0.43 0.37 -1.98
CA HIS A 113 0.53 1.81 -1.79
C HIS A 113 1.39 2.18 -0.56
N GLN A 114 1.29 1.41 0.52
CA GLN A 114 2.18 1.60 1.68
C GLN A 114 3.66 1.36 1.34
N VAL A 115 3.97 0.38 0.48
CA VAL A 115 5.33 0.16 -0.03
C VAL A 115 5.80 1.34 -0.87
N GLU A 116 4.95 1.83 -1.77
CA GLU A 116 5.25 2.98 -2.63
C GLU A 116 5.54 4.24 -1.82
N ASP A 117 4.66 4.59 -0.88
CA ASP A 117 4.82 5.77 -0.01
C ASP A 117 6.12 5.69 0.79
N HIS A 118 6.43 4.52 1.32
CA HIS A 118 7.66 4.33 2.08
C HIS A 118 8.90 4.35 1.18
N LEU A 119 8.86 3.76 -0.01
CA LEU A 119 9.91 3.91 -1.03
C LEU A 119 10.13 5.39 -1.36
N HIS A 120 9.07 6.17 -1.47
CA HIS A 120 9.17 7.61 -1.68
C HIS A 120 9.84 8.33 -0.50
N GLN A 121 9.49 7.99 0.73
CA GLN A 121 10.17 8.50 1.92
C GLN A 121 11.66 8.12 1.93
N MET A 122 12.01 6.90 1.54
CA MET A 122 13.40 6.46 1.42
C MET A 122 14.17 7.24 0.34
N MET A 123 13.54 7.52 -0.81
CA MET A 123 14.14 8.35 -1.86
C MET A 123 14.41 9.79 -1.40
N ILE A 124 13.51 10.36 -0.60
CA ILE A 124 13.71 11.69 0.02
C ILE A 124 14.77 11.65 1.13
N GLY A 125 15.11 10.46 1.61
CA GLY A 125 16.14 10.28 2.62
C GLY A 125 15.60 10.11 4.04
N ASN A 126 14.36 9.68 4.24
CA ASN A 126 13.86 9.29 5.56
C ASN A 126 13.82 7.76 5.69
N TRP A 127 14.74 7.19 6.46
CA TRP A 127 14.92 5.73 6.61
C TRP A 127 14.59 5.24 8.03
N ILE A 128 13.95 6.09 8.84
CA ILE A 128 13.88 5.96 10.30
C ILE A 128 13.04 4.76 10.75
N GLN A 129 12.02 4.36 10.00
CA GLN A 129 11.13 3.26 10.38
C GLN A 129 10.91 2.28 9.23
N PRO A 130 11.03 0.96 9.44
CA PRO A 130 10.60 -0.02 8.44
C PRO A 130 9.07 -0.06 8.34
N ILE A 131 8.55 -0.47 7.20
CA ILE A 131 7.12 -0.72 7.02
C ILE A 131 6.71 -1.91 7.89
N ASP A 132 5.65 -1.72 8.69
CA ASP A 132 5.03 -2.83 9.41
C ASP A 132 4.00 -3.52 8.50
N PHE A 133 4.45 -4.55 7.79
CA PHE A 133 3.56 -5.42 7.04
C PHE A 133 2.84 -6.38 7.99
N ASP A 134 1.50 -6.35 7.94
CA ASP A 134 0.63 -7.31 8.62
C ASP A 134 1.00 -8.75 8.20
N GLU A 135 1.62 -9.48 9.13
CA GLU A 135 2.13 -10.84 8.92
C GLU A 135 1.03 -11.88 8.65
N SER A 136 -0.23 -11.53 8.90
CA SER A 136 -1.37 -12.42 8.68
C SER A 136 -1.72 -12.65 7.20
N LYS A 137 -1.12 -11.90 6.27
CA LYS A 137 -1.40 -12.00 4.83
C LYS A 137 -0.27 -12.74 4.10
N GLU A 138 -0.44 -14.04 3.91
CA GLU A 138 0.52 -14.90 3.20
C GLU A 138 0.83 -14.39 1.77
N ASP A 139 -0.16 -13.82 1.08
CA ASP A 139 -0.06 -13.32 -0.30
C ASP A 139 1.06 -12.27 -0.48
N PHE A 140 1.43 -11.55 0.58
CA PHE A 140 2.45 -10.49 0.54
C PHE A 140 3.77 -10.88 1.21
N LYS A 141 3.90 -12.13 1.66
CA LYS A 141 5.11 -12.59 2.36
C LYS A 141 6.36 -12.48 1.48
N SER A 142 6.26 -12.88 0.20
CA SER A 142 7.38 -12.77 -0.74
C SER A 142 7.76 -11.30 -1.01
N LEU A 143 6.76 -10.42 -1.15
CA LEU A 143 6.97 -8.99 -1.35
C LEU A 143 7.65 -8.37 -0.12
N LYS A 144 7.16 -8.67 1.08
CA LYS A 144 7.76 -8.24 2.36
C LYS A 144 9.22 -8.65 2.43
N VAL A 145 9.52 -9.93 2.16
CA VAL A 145 10.89 -10.45 2.19
C VAL A 145 11.80 -9.73 1.20
N SER A 146 11.38 -9.59 -0.06
CA SER A 146 12.14 -8.87 -1.09
C SER A 146 12.36 -7.41 -0.71
N TYR A 147 11.33 -6.75 -0.19
CA TYR A 147 11.40 -5.38 0.29
C TYR A 147 12.36 -5.23 1.48
N ASP A 148 12.30 -6.12 2.48
CA ASP A 148 13.17 -6.09 3.65
C ASP A 148 14.64 -6.30 3.25
N TYR A 149 14.91 -7.20 2.31
CA TYR A 149 16.26 -7.38 1.75
C TYR A 149 16.73 -6.13 1.02
N PHE A 150 15.87 -5.50 0.23
CA PHE A 150 16.19 -4.26 -0.47
C PHE A 150 16.51 -3.12 0.51
N TYR A 151 15.65 -2.90 1.51
CA TYR A 151 15.85 -1.93 2.58
C TYR A 151 17.18 -2.13 3.31
N ARG A 152 17.46 -3.38 3.73
CA ARG A 152 18.70 -3.72 4.45
C ARG A 152 19.94 -3.49 3.59
N THR A 153 19.89 -3.87 2.31
CA THR A 153 21.01 -3.71 1.38
C THR A 153 21.32 -2.23 1.16
N LEU A 154 20.29 -1.44 0.88
CA LEU A 154 20.40 -0.01 0.70
C LEU A 154 20.94 0.69 1.95
N LYS A 155 20.49 0.27 3.14
CA LYS A 155 20.93 0.82 4.41
C LYS A 155 22.39 0.49 4.66
N ALA A 156 22.77 -0.77 4.47
CA ALA A 156 24.15 -1.23 4.59
C ALA A 156 25.09 -0.51 3.61
N ASN A 157 24.66 -0.26 2.37
CA ASN A 157 25.44 0.52 1.40
C ASN A 157 25.64 1.96 1.90
N THR A 158 24.60 2.61 2.43
CA THR A 158 24.72 3.97 2.96
C THR A 158 25.61 4.04 4.21
N GLU A 159 25.52 3.04 5.09
CA GLU A 159 26.42 2.89 6.24
C GLU A 159 27.88 2.68 5.78
N MET A 160 28.11 1.83 4.79
CA MET A 160 29.43 1.60 4.20
C MET A 160 30.01 2.89 3.60
N GLU A 161 29.22 3.63 2.82
CA GLU A 161 29.63 4.93 2.28
C GLU A 161 29.99 5.92 3.39
N LEU A 162 29.24 5.96 4.50
CA LEU A 162 29.59 6.75 5.67
C LEU A 162 30.92 6.30 6.29
N THR A 163 31.17 4.99 6.40
CA THR A 163 32.47 4.50 6.91
C THR A 163 33.64 4.87 6.00
N LEU A 164 33.43 4.91 4.68
CA LEU A 164 34.44 5.36 3.73
C LEU A 164 34.67 6.86 3.84
N LEU A 165 33.61 7.66 3.91
CA LEU A 165 33.70 9.11 4.12
C LEU A 165 34.42 9.46 5.42
N LYS A 166 34.24 8.67 6.49
CA LYS A 166 34.99 8.84 7.75
C LYS A 166 36.50 8.62 7.58
N LYS A 167 36.93 7.76 6.67
CA LYS A 167 38.35 7.45 6.44
C LYS A 167 39.05 8.47 5.54
N ILE A 168 38.31 9.35 4.87
CA ILE A 168 38.89 10.39 4.02
C ILE A 168 39.55 11.44 4.93
N ILE A 169 40.87 11.57 4.80
CA ILE A 169 41.64 12.65 5.42
C ILE A 169 41.50 13.87 4.50
N VAL A 170 40.74 14.87 4.94
CA VAL A 170 40.58 16.14 4.21
C VAL A 170 41.59 17.14 4.76
N ASP A 171 42.34 17.81 3.89
CA ASP A 171 43.25 18.88 4.31
C ASP A 171 42.47 20.02 4.98
N PRO A 172 42.71 20.30 6.28
CA PRO A 172 42.00 21.35 7.01
C PRO A 172 42.19 22.75 6.43
N HIS A 173 43.21 22.97 5.60
CA HIS A 173 43.51 24.28 5.00
C HIS A 173 42.65 24.57 3.77
N ASN A 174 42.04 23.54 3.15
CA ASN A 174 41.12 23.71 2.04
C ASN A 174 39.67 23.77 2.56
N ARG A 175 39.23 25.00 2.87
CA ARG A 175 37.89 25.29 3.42
C ARG A 175 36.76 24.68 2.60
N ASP A 176 36.84 24.75 1.28
CA ASP A 176 35.75 24.29 0.40
C ASP A 176 35.64 22.76 0.40
N SER A 177 36.77 22.06 0.43
CA SER A 177 36.81 20.60 0.52
C SER A 177 36.30 20.10 1.87
N PHE A 178 36.65 20.79 2.97
CA PHE A 178 36.17 20.46 4.30
C PHE A 178 34.67 20.68 4.45
N LEU A 179 34.14 21.81 3.94
CA LEU A 179 32.70 22.09 3.96
C LEU A 179 31.92 21.11 3.09
N ALA A 180 32.43 20.76 1.91
CA ALA A 180 31.80 19.76 1.04
C ALA A 180 31.74 18.39 1.72
N TRP A 181 32.84 17.95 2.35
CA TRP A 181 32.88 16.70 3.11
C TRP A 181 31.91 16.71 4.29
N LYS A 182 31.90 17.80 5.09
CA LYS A 182 30.98 17.96 6.22
C LYS A 182 29.53 17.87 5.77
N ASN A 183 29.16 18.59 4.71
CA ASN A 183 27.81 18.55 4.15
C ASN A 183 27.41 17.15 3.67
N LEU A 184 28.35 16.40 3.07
CA LEU A 184 28.12 15.01 2.63
C LEU A 184 27.93 14.05 3.80
N VAL A 185 28.70 14.22 4.87
CA VAL A 185 28.55 13.43 6.10
C VAL A 185 27.23 13.75 6.78
N GLU A 186 26.87 15.03 6.90
CA GLU A 186 25.60 15.47 7.50
C GLU A 186 24.40 14.94 6.72
N THR A 187 24.36 15.13 5.40
CA THR A 187 23.26 14.65 4.57
C THR A 187 23.12 13.14 4.60
N LYS A 188 24.21 12.38 4.59
CA LYS A 188 24.14 10.91 4.68
C LYS A 188 23.83 10.41 6.09
N ALA A 189 24.31 11.06 7.15
CA ALA A 189 24.01 10.67 8.53
C ALA A 189 22.53 10.92 8.87
N GLN A 190 22.00 12.08 8.47
CA GLN A 190 20.58 12.42 8.62
C GLN A 190 19.68 11.40 7.94
N ARG A 191 20.09 10.85 6.79
CA ARG A 191 19.29 9.87 6.04
C ARG A 191 18.99 8.61 6.84
N ILE A 192 19.98 8.12 7.59
CA ILE A 192 19.90 6.88 8.37
C ILE A 192 19.45 7.16 9.82
N GLY A 193 19.15 8.42 10.16
CA GLY A 193 18.78 8.85 11.50
C GLY A 193 19.93 8.83 12.51
N LEU A 194 21.18 8.96 12.04
CA LEU A 194 22.37 9.06 12.89
C LEU A 194 22.66 10.53 13.22
N ASN A 195 23.17 10.79 14.42
CA ASN A 195 23.58 12.14 14.82
C ASN A 195 24.89 12.52 14.11
N PRO A 196 24.90 13.55 13.25
CA PRO A 196 26.10 13.94 12.49
C PRO A 196 27.25 14.41 13.38
N ASP A 197 26.94 14.99 14.54
CA ASP A 197 27.93 15.59 15.44
C ASP A 197 28.86 14.54 16.07
N GLU A 198 28.37 13.34 16.35
CA GLU A 198 29.18 12.23 16.88
C GLU A 198 30.22 11.75 15.85
N ILE A 199 29.90 11.85 14.56
CA ILE A 199 30.75 11.40 13.47
C ILE A 199 31.84 12.44 13.18
N ILE A 200 31.48 13.71 13.16
CA ILE A 200 32.39 14.81 12.85
C ILE A 200 33.40 15.02 13.99
N ASN A 201 32.94 14.95 15.24
CA ASN A 201 33.80 15.13 16.42
C ASN A 201 34.76 13.96 16.63
N GLY A 202 34.34 12.72 16.29
CA GLY A 202 35.20 11.54 16.34
C GLY A 202 36.34 11.56 15.32
N ASN A 203 36.20 12.26 14.19
CA ASN A 203 37.26 12.41 13.19
C ASN A 203 38.21 13.56 13.50
N MET A 204 37.73 14.63 14.14
CA MET A 204 38.61 15.73 14.59
C MET A 204 39.56 15.33 15.72
N SER A 205 39.23 14.28 16.50
CA SER A 205 40.15 13.71 17.50
C SER A 205 41.18 12.72 16.92
N ILE A 206 40.95 12.18 15.71
CA ILE A 206 41.85 11.21 15.04
C ILE A 206 43.05 11.90 14.35
N GLY A 207 43.21 13.21 14.52
CA GLY A 207 44.48 13.89 14.26
C GLY A 207 45.65 13.38 15.13
N GLN A 208 45.39 12.53 16.13
CA GLN A 208 46.41 11.89 16.96
C GLN A 208 46.04 10.41 17.22
N ASN A 209 46.81 9.49 16.61
CA ASN A 209 46.87 8.03 16.79
C ASN A 209 45.81 7.12 16.10
N PRO A 210 46.25 6.24 15.17
CA PRO A 210 45.39 5.30 14.44
C PRO A 210 45.30 3.90 15.07
N LEU A 211 45.26 3.77 16.40
CA LEU A 211 45.16 2.46 17.08
C LEU A 211 44.39 2.59 18.39
N ASP A 212 43.08 2.79 18.31
CA ASP A 212 42.14 2.28 19.33
C ASP A 212 40.69 2.50 18.86
N LEU A 213 40.17 1.54 18.09
CA LEU A 213 38.73 1.38 17.90
C LEU A 213 38.32 0.00 18.39
N ASN A 214 38.52 -0.22 19.69
CA ASN A 214 37.84 -1.29 20.40
C ASN A 214 36.52 -0.72 20.94
N PHE A 215 35.47 -0.72 20.10
CA PHE A 215 34.12 -0.40 20.57
C PHE A 215 33.21 -1.63 20.54
N LYS A 216 33.02 -2.13 21.75
CA LYS A 216 31.93 -2.94 22.29
C LYS A 216 30.61 -2.75 21.52
N VAL A 217 30.32 -3.67 20.62
CA VAL A 217 28.99 -3.88 20.05
C VAL A 217 28.05 -4.14 21.23
N LYS A 218 27.19 -3.18 21.56
CA LYS A 218 26.11 -3.36 22.53
C LYS A 218 25.08 -4.30 21.88
N ASN A 219 25.33 -5.60 21.99
CA ASN A 219 24.38 -6.66 21.68
C ASN A 219 23.13 -6.44 22.53
N ARG A 220 22.13 -5.74 21.98
CA ARG A 220 20.75 -5.87 22.45
C ARG A 220 20.30 -7.26 22.02
N ARG A 221 20.47 -8.22 22.93
CA ARG A 221 19.84 -9.54 22.85
C ARG A 221 18.36 -9.34 22.60
N VAL A 222 17.89 -9.77 21.45
CA VAL A 222 16.49 -10.12 21.22
C VAL A 222 16.20 -11.27 22.18
N LYS A 223 15.38 -11.02 23.20
CA LYS A 223 14.79 -12.11 23.98
C LYS A 223 13.74 -12.76 23.10
N ALA A 224 14.00 -13.99 22.70
CA ALA A 224 12.95 -14.91 22.29
C ALA A 224 12.06 -15.22 23.51
N VAL A 225 10.77 -14.93 23.39
CA VAL A 225 9.66 -15.61 24.07
C VAL A 225 8.53 -15.67 23.04
#